data_AF-A0A143ZTK5-F1
#
_entry.id   AF-A0A143ZTK5-F1
#
_cell.length_a   1.000
_cell.length_b   1.000
_cell.length_c   1.000
_cell.angle_alpha   90.00
_cell.angle_beta   90.00
_cell.angle_gamma   90.00
#
_symmetry.space_group_name_H-M   'P 1'
#
loop_
_entity.id
_entity.type
_entity.pdbx_description
1 polymer ?
#
loop_
_entity_poly.entity_id
_entity_poly.type
_entity_poly.pdbx_seq_one_letter_code
_entity_poly.pdbx_strand_id
1 'polypeptide(L)'
;MQLYLEILKNILESEETHIVFPNLKIDPKEIVEIESYKALQNIKKVLEDDNLGDEECFEKIEEIVCIFESIGSNAGNRHDFG
;
A
#
# COMPACT_ATOMS: atom_id res chain seq x y z
N MET A 1 -26.59 8.92 -6.47
CA MET A 1 -25.37 9.25 -5.70
C MET A 1 -24.09 8.92 -6.48
N GLN A 2 -24.02 7.81 -7.23
CA GLN A 2 -22.88 7.46 -8.11
C GLN A 2 -22.57 8.53 -9.17
N LEU A 3 -23.57 8.98 -9.95
CA LEU A 3 -23.37 9.98 -11.00
C LEU A 3 -22.75 11.30 -10.51
N TYR A 4 -23.11 11.74 -9.28
CA TYR A 4 -22.53 12.95 -8.69
C TYR A 4 -21.03 12.78 -8.41
N LEU A 5 -20.63 11.63 -7.85
CA LEU A 5 -19.22 11.32 -7.58
C LEU A 5 -18.42 11.13 -8.87
N GLU A 6 -19.00 10.53 -9.90
CA GLU A 6 -18.38 10.36 -11.22
C GLU A 6 -18.10 11.70 -11.90
N ILE A 7 -19.08 12.61 -11.90
CA ILE A 7 -18.91 13.96 -12.45
C ILE A 7 -17.85 14.73 -11.65
N LEU A 8 -17.92 14.67 -10.32
CA LEU A 8 -16.96 15.35 -9.46
C LEU A 8 -15.53 14.84 -9.67
N LYS A 9 -15.34 13.52 -9.76
CA LYS A 9 -14.05 12.89 -10.04
C LYS A 9 -13.46 13.39 -11.36
N ASN A 10 -14.24 13.34 -12.45
CA ASN A 10 -13.77 13.76 -13.77
C ASN A 10 -13.36 15.23 -13.82
N ILE A 11 -14.10 16.11 -13.14
CA ILE A 11 -13.74 17.53 -13.05
C ILE A 11 -12.41 17.67 -12.31
N LEU A 12 -12.29 17.08 -11.12
CA LEU A 12 -11.09 17.19 -10.29
C LEU A 12 -9.84 16.58 -10.95
N GLU A 13 -9.97 15.48 -11.70
CA GLU A 13 -8.86 14.86 -12.45
C GLU A 13 -8.32 15.76 -13.57
N SER A 14 -9.14 16.69 -14.08
CA SER A 14 -8.74 17.59 -15.18
C SER A 14 -8.10 18.91 -14.73
N GLU A 15 -8.14 19.21 -13.43
CA GLU A 15 -7.64 20.47 -12.87
C GLU A 15 -6.20 20.36 -12.35
N GLU A 16 -5.40 21.42 -12.56
CA GLU A 16 -4.07 21.51 -11.97
C GLU A 16 -4.18 21.59 -10.45
N THR A 17 -3.59 20.62 -9.75
CA THR A 17 -3.67 20.52 -8.30
C THR A 17 -2.30 20.75 -7.67
N HIS A 18 -2.21 21.74 -6.78
CA HIS A 18 -1.04 21.96 -5.93
C HIS A 18 -1.32 21.50 -4.51
N ILE A 19 -0.58 20.49 -4.06
CA ILE A 19 -0.62 20.03 -2.67
C ILE A 19 0.51 20.72 -1.91
N VAL A 20 0.16 21.56 -0.94
CA VAL A 20 1.13 22.27 -0.09
C VAL A 20 0.98 21.76 1.34
N PHE A 21 2.09 21.36 1.95
CA PHE A 21 2.15 20.99 3.36
C PHE A 21 2.94 22.06 4.15
N PRO A 22 2.35 23.24 4.43
CA PRO A 22 3.08 24.39 4.97
C PRO A 22 3.66 24.16 6.37
N ASN A 23 3.18 23.13 7.07
CA ASN A 23 3.59 22.78 8.43
C ASN A 23 4.09 21.33 8.53
N LEU A 24 4.47 20.69 7.41
CA LEU A 24 5.11 19.38 7.50
C LEU A 24 6.49 19.56 8.15
N LYS A 25 6.56 19.25 9.44
CA LYS A 25 7.77 19.36 10.27
C LYS A 25 8.60 18.08 10.29
N ILE A 26 8.27 17.12 9.43
CA ILE A 26 8.89 15.80 9.41
C ILE A 26 9.72 15.68 8.14
N ASP A 27 10.93 15.15 8.26
CA ASP A 27 11.77 14.83 7.12
C ASP A 27 11.07 13.72 6.29
N PRO A 28 10.77 13.94 4.99
CA PRO A 28 10.18 12.90 4.14
C PRO A 28 10.96 11.58 4.19
N LYS A 29 12.29 11.64 4.38
CA LYS A 29 13.11 10.45 4.57
C LYS A 29 12.74 9.70 5.86
N GLU A 30 12.53 10.40 6.96
CA GLU A 30 12.12 9.82 8.24
C GLU A 30 10.74 9.15 8.13
N ILE A 31 9.80 9.74 7.38
CA ILE A 31 8.50 9.12 7.09
C ILE A 31 8.68 7.80 6.34
N VAL A 32 9.44 7.82 5.25
CA VAL A 32 9.68 6.63 4.43
C VAL A 32 10.39 5.55 5.24
N GLU A 33 11.38 5.89 6.06
CA GLU A 33 12.09 4.95 6.92
C GLU A 33 11.17 4.31 7.97
N ILE A 34 10.32 5.09 8.63
CA ILE A 34 9.35 4.59 9.62
C ILE A 34 8.35 3.64 8.98
N GLU A 35 7.73 4.03 7.86
CA GLU A 35 6.72 3.19 7.20
C GLU A 35 7.35 1.93 6.57
N SER A 36 8.54 2.04 5.98
CA SER A 36 9.29 0.88 5.49
C SER A 36 9.65 -0.09 6.62
N TYR A 37 10.07 0.43 7.77
CA TYR A 37 10.41 -0.41 8.93
C TYR A 37 9.17 -1.14 9.48
N LYS A 38 8.02 -0.47 9.58
CA LYS A 38 6.75 -1.12 9.97
C LYS A 38 6.35 -2.21 8.99
N ALA A 39 6.46 -1.94 7.69
CA ALA A 39 6.18 -2.95 6.65
C ALA A 39 7.09 -4.16 6.79
N LEU A 40 8.41 -3.96 6.98
CA LEU A 40 9.36 -5.05 7.24
C LEU A 40 9.03 -5.84 8.51
N GLN A 41 8.60 -5.18 9.59
CA GLN A 41 8.17 -5.86 10.81
C GLN A 41 6.92 -6.74 10.58
N ASN A 42 5.98 -6.29 9.75
CA ASN A 42 4.80 -7.07 9.43
C ASN A 42 5.14 -8.25 8.52
N ILE A 43 5.95 -8.04 7.49
CA ILE A 43 6.46 -9.12 6.62
C ILE A 43 7.18 -10.17 7.46
N LYS A 44 8.02 -9.74 8.41
CA LYS A 44 8.71 -10.64 9.31
C LYS A 44 7.73 -11.53 10.11
N LYS A 45 6.63 -10.98 10.61
CA LYS A 45 5.60 -11.77 11.32
C LYS A 45 4.96 -12.83 10.42
N VAL A 46 4.64 -12.48 9.17
CA VAL A 46 4.11 -13.42 8.18
C VAL A 46 5.09 -14.57 7.93
N LEU A 47 6.40 -14.25 7.85
CA LEU A 47 7.45 -15.23 7.63
C LEU A 47 7.75 -16.12 8.85
N GLU A 48 7.60 -15.58 10.07
CA GLU A 48 7.80 -16.31 11.33
C GLU A 48 6.60 -17.19 11.72
N ASP A 49 5.47 -17.10 11.01
CA ASP A 49 4.32 -17.97 11.27
C ASP A 49 4.56 -19.38 10.71
N ASP A 50 5.03 -20.27 11.57
CA ASP A 50 5.29 -21.69 11.30
C ASP A 50 4.01 -22.54 11.20
N ASN A 51 2.81 -21.98 11.45
CA ASN A 51 1.56 -22.74 11.38
C ASN A 51 1.08 -22.99 9.95
N LEU A 52 1.61 -22.22 8.99
CA LEU A 52 1.19 -22.31 7.59
C LEU A 52 2.05 -23.33 6.84
N GLY A 53 1.44 -24.40 6.34
CA GLY A 53 2.09 -25.48 5.61
C GLY A 53 2.58 -25.07 4.21
N ASP A 54 3.38 -25.90 3.55
CA ASP A 54 3.92 -25.61 2.20
C ASP A 54 2.83 -25.37 1.13
N GLU A 55 1.62 -25.92 1.31
CA GLU A 55 0.45 -25.65 0.45
C GLU A 55 -0.11 -24.22 0.62
N GLU A 56 0.19 -23.55 1.74
CA GLU A 56 -0.22 -22.17 2.07
C GLU A 56 0.89 -21.15 1.79
N CYS A 57 2.01 -21.57 1.18
CA CYS A 57 3.12 -20.69 0.79
C CYS A 57 2.65 -19.55 -0.15
N PHE A 58 1.60 -19.82 -0.93
CA PHE A 58 0.94 -18.83 -1.76
C PHE A 58 0.26 -17.72 -0.94
N GLU A 59 -0.45 -18.08 0.13
CA GLU A 59 -1.15 -17.12 1.00
C GLU A 59 -0.16 -16.19 1.70
N LYS A 60 1.00 -16.72 2.11
CA LYS A 60 2.11 -15.91 2.65
C LYS A 60 2.62 -14.87 1.66
N ILE A 61 2.74 -15.22 0.38
CA ILE A 61 3.18 -14.29 -0.66
C ILE A 61 2.11 -13.21 -0.88
N GLU A 62 0.84 -13.58 -0.94
CA GLU A 62 -0.27 -12.63 -1.08
C GLU A 62 -0.34 -11.66 0.11
N GLU A 63 -0.15 -12.15 1.33
CA GLU A 63 -0.15 -11.29 2.52
C GLU A 63 1.03 -10.30 2.52
N ILE A 64 2.21 -10.73 2.09
CA ILE A 64 3.37 -9.85 1.90
C ILE A 64 3.09 -8.79 0.83
N VAL A 65 2.44 -9.18 -0.27
CA VAL A 65 2.05 -8.24 -1.33
C VAL A 65 1.04 -7.21 -0.80
N CYS A 66 0.01 -7.64 -0.07
CA CYS A 66 -0.96 -6.76 0.59
C CYS A 66 -0.27 -5.74 1.52
N ILE A 67 0.78 -6.16 2.24
CA ILE A 67 1.57 -5.25 3.09
C ILE A 67 2.24 -4.15 2.26
N PHE A 68 2.84 -4.47 1.11
CA PHE A 68 3.41 -3.46 0.20
C PHE A 68 2.34 -2.52 -0.36
N GLU A 69 1.19 -3.04 -0.77
CA GLU A 69 0.10 -2.21 -1.30
C GLU A 69 -0.47 -1.25 -0.25
N SER A 70 -0.55 -1.69 1.01
CA SER A 70 -1.02 -0.86 2.13
C SER A 70 -0.16 0.38 2.40
N ILE A 71 1.14 0.34 2.06
CA ILE A 71 2.06 1.49 2.16
C ILE A 71 2.16 2.28 0.84
N GLY A 72 1.31 1.97 -0.14
CA GLY A 72 1.29 2.61 -1.46
C GLY A 72 2.35 2.10 -2.43
N SER A 73 3.04 0.99 -2.11
CA SER A 73 3.99 0.35 -3.00
C SER A 73 3.29 -0.76 -3.78
N ASN A 74 2.91 -0.47 -5.03
CA ASN A 74 2.35 -1.49 -5.90
C ASN A 74 3.40 -2.57 -6.22
N ALA A 75 3.13 -3.82 -5.86
CA ALA A 75 4.02 -4.96 -6.13
C ALA A 75 3.91 -5.49 -7.58
N GLY A 76 3.08 -4.86 -8.41
CA GLY A 76 2.88 -5.17 -9.83
C GLY A 76 1.65 -6.02 -10.10
N ASN A 77 1.55 -6.56 -11.32
CA ASN A 77 0.33 -7.20 -11.82
C ASN A 77 0.15 -8.69 -11.43
N ARG A 78 0.94 -9.21 -10.49
CA ARG A 78 0.80 -10.61 -10.04
C ARG A 78 -0.29 -10.78 -8.99
N HIS A 79 -1.43 -10.12 -9.12
CA HIS A 79 -2.65 -10.46 -8.36
C HIS A 79 -3.59 -11.39 -9.14
N ASP A 80 -3.21 -11.79 -10.36
CA ASP A 80 -4.03 -12.66 -11.20
C ASP A 80 -3.61 -14.12 -11.00
N PHE A 81 -4.00 -14.66 -9.84
CA PHE A 81 -3.95 -16.09 -9.56
C PHE A 81 -5.40 -16.54 -9.47
N GLY A 82 -5.97 -16.86 -10.65
CA GLY A 82 -7.40 -17.12 -10.84
C GLY A 82 -7.99 -18.24 -10.00
#